data_AF-A0A258RSP3-F1
#
_entry.id   AF-A0A258RSP3-F1
#
_cell.length_a   1.000
_cell.length_b   1.000
_cell.length_c   1.000
_cell.angle_alpha   90.00
_cell.angle_beta   90.00
_cell.angle_gamma   90.00
#
_symmetry.space_group_name_H-M   'P 1'
#
loop_
_entity.id
_entity.type
_entity.pdbx_description
1 polymer ?
#
loop_
_entity_poly.entity_id
_entity_poly.type
_entity_poly.pdbx_seq_one_letter_code
_entity_poly.pdbx_strand_id
1 'polypeptide(L)'
;MPAPAGARQMRSWSVQRDRSSASDSLAGPKCKSDRAGAAFVWMLIVDGTPAALFIDVMTGYAVAVKLAGLAFAGLLVGADVAGPLAGTAVVVRNVATAATPPAAAVRLRVDGAVHRHDVIATAAKSAVGVKLADGTLFSIGANARVSIDDFVFDPDRNASRMTINVIKGAFRFISGKPTHAYPGQAAIVTPAGTIGIRGTVVTGVVGPEALSFYRSADPVLGQQDQPDDSATLIILSDTGGEGGGIDFTANGTVTPLRSVGQALYFPRRGSPPRPPFMVGPALRGQIERGAEPRNFSRNQGAPPPVTAPGGQNNRNPPGNNGPGGRNGAPGSGPGGGPAGAPPPQSPRPR
;
A
#
# COMPACT_ATOMS: atom_id res chain seq x y z
N MET A 1 15.51 45.77 38.70
CA MET A 1 15.67 47.09 38.04
C MET A 1 15.39 46.92 36.55
N PRO A 2 14.81 47.93 35.87
CA PRO A 2 13.45 47.89 35.35
C PRO A 2 13.34 47.72 33.81
N ALA A 3 12.12 47.53 33.30
CA ALA A 3 11.69 47.91 31.93
C ALA A 3 11.67 49.47 31.80
N PRO A 4 11.23 50.14 30.71
CA PRO A 4 10.78 49.73 29.36
C PRO A 4 11.33 50.67 28.23
N ALA A 5 10.67 50.70 27.05
CA ALA A 5 10.63 51.72 25.97
C ALA A 5 11.20 51.22 24.62
N GLY A 6 10.57 51.46 23.45
CA GLY A 6 9.46 52.35 23.15
C GLY A 6 8.84 52.07 21.77
N ALA A 7 7.66 52.67 21.59
CA ALA A 7 6.83 52.61 20.40
C ALA A 7 7.46 53.27 19.16
N ARG A 8 7.11 52.77 17.97
CA ARG A 8 7.25 53.55 16.72
C ARG A 8 6.13 53.23 15.72
N GLN A 9 5.16 54.15 15.71
CA GLN A 9 4.47 54.77 14.57
C GLN A 9 3.59 53.96 13.60
N MET A 10 2.33 54.41 13.59
CA MET A 10 1.27 54.32 12.58
C MET A 10 1.72 54.60 11.14
N ARG A 11 1.08 53.92 10.17
CA ARG A 11 0.52 54.57 8.98
C ARG A 11 -0.81 53.90 8.61
N SER A 12 -1.88 54.66 8.78
CA SER A 12 -3.22 54.41 8.22
C SER A 12 -3.27 54.88 6.77
N TRP A 13 -3.98 54.16 5.90
CA TRP A 13 -4.42 54.67 4.61
C TRP A 13 -5.94 54.47 4.51
N SER A 14 -6.67 55.58 4.57
CA SER A 14 -8.10 55.67 4.29
C SER A 14 -8.28 56.48 3.02
N VAL A 15 -8.85 55.86 1.97
CA VAL A 15 -9.20 56.53 0.73
C VAL A 15 -10.59 57.12 0.86
N GLN A 16 -10.64 58.45 0.89
CA GLN A 16 -11.83 59.30 0.95
C GLN A 16 -12.41 59.42 -0.47
N ARG A 17 -13.70 59.15 -0.65
CA ARG A 17 -14.43 59.47 -1.88
C ARG A 17 -15.31 60.68 -1.63
N ASP A 18 -15.08 61.69 -2.45
CA ASP A 18 -15.61 63.05 -2.38
C ASP A 18 -17.12 63.11 -2.62
N ARG A 19 -17.80 63.98 -1.88
CA ARG A 19 -19.19 64.41 -2.14
C ARG A 19 -19.14 65.78 -2.80
N SER A 20 -19.69 65.90 -4.01
CA SER A 20 -20.11 67.20 -4.54
C SER A 20 -21.63 67.35 -4.40
N SER A 21 -21.99 68.54 -3.92
CA SER A 21 -23.32 69.07 -3.64
C SER A 21 -24.10 69.46 -4.88
N ALA A 22 -25.41 69.30 -4.85
CA ALA A 22 -26.34 70.26 -5.45
C ALA A 22 -27.68 70.21 -4.70
N SER A 23 -28.00 71.34 -4.08
CA SER A 23 -29.27 71.71 -3.48
C SER A 23 -30.28 72.12 -4.56
N ASP A 24 -31.56 71.77 -4.40
CA ASP A 24 -32.60 72.77 -4.65
C ASP A 24 -33.94 72.45 -3.96
N SER A 25 -34.56 73.54 -3.52
CA SER A 25 -35.79 73.70 -2.74
C SER A 25 -37.03 73.63 -3.65
N LEU A 26 -38.19 73.17 -3.13
CA LEU A 26 -39.53 73.76 -3.36
C LEU A 26 -40.62 73.01 -2.56
N ALA A 27 -41.67 73.74 -2.20
CA ALA A 27 -42.58 73.49 -1.08
C ALA A 27 -43.95 72.87 -1.44
N GLY A 28 -44.49 72.05 -0.52
CA GLY A 28 -45.94 71.76 -0.27
C GLY A 28 -46.65 70.72 -1.17
N PRO A 29 -47.79 70.11 -0.76
CA PRO A 29 -48.55 70.25 0.49
C PRO A 29 -48.64 68.95 1.33
N LYS A 30 -49.08 69.10 2.59
CA LYS A 30 -49.43 67.98 3.50
C LYS A 30 -50.59 67.16 2.92
N CYS A 31 -50.40 65.85 2.80
CA CYS A 31 -51.49 64.89 2.69
C CYS A 31 -51.41 63.83 3.79
N LYS A 32 -52.61 63.43 4.22
CA LYS A 32 -52.98 62.68 5.41
C LYS A 32 -52.60 61.20 5.27
N SER A 33 -52.13 60.62 6.38
CA SER A 33 -52.35 59.22 6.81
C SER A 33 -52.82 58.22 5.74
N ASP A 34 -51.96 57.28 5.37
CA ASP A 34 -52.38 55.88 5.24
C ASP A 34 -51.21 54.94 5.55
N ARG A 35 -51.49 53.95 6.42
CA ARG A 35 -50.57 52.88 6.81
C ARG A 35 -50.36 51.96 5.61
N ALA A 36 -49.31 52.19 4.82
CA ALA A 36 -48.82 51.21 3.87
C ALA A 36 -47.68 50.41 4.52
N GLY A 37 -47.92 49.13 4.78
CA GLY A 37 -46.89 48.19 5.21
C GLY A 37 -45.76 48.15 4.18
N ALA A 38 -44.53 48.31 4.65
CA ALA A 38 -43.34 48.25 3.80
C ALA A 38 -43.18 46.83 3.23
N ALA A 39 -43.41 46.67 1.93
CA ALA A 39 -42.97 45.50 1.18
C ALA A 39 -41.47 45.64 0.91
N PHE A 40 -40.65 44.81 1.58
CA PHE A 40 -39.22 44.74 1.30
C PHE A 40 -38.98 43.76 0.14
N VAL A 41 -38.56 44.27 -1.01
CA VAL A 41 -38.15 43.45 -2.15
C VAL A 41 -36.66 43.15 -2.02
N TRP A 42 -36.31 41.89 -1.81
CA TRP A 42 -34.93 41.40 -1.95
C TRP A 42 -34.79 40.73 -3.32
N MET A 43 -33.88 41.24 -4.15
CA MET A 43 -33.56 40.69 -5.45
C MET A 43 -32.25 39.90 -5.35
N LEU A 44 -32.33 38.56 -5.37
CA LEU A 44 -31.18 37.68 -5.55
C LEU A 44 -31.04 37.35 -7.03
N ILE A 45 -29.87 37.64 -7.60
CA ILE A 45 -29.53 37.30 -8.99
C ILE A 45 -28.68 36.03 -8.94
N VAL A 46 -29.16 34.94 -9.55
CA VAL A 46 -28.36 33.76 -9.89
C VAL A 46 -28.55 33.52 -11.39
N ASP A 47 -27.44 33.44 -12.13
CA ASP A 47 -27.36 33.18 -13.58
C ASP A 47 -28.27 34.04 -14.48
N GLY A 48 -28.29 35.36 -14.24
CA GLY A 48 -28.72 36.35 -15.24
C GLY A 48 -30.22 36.38 -15.59
N THR A 49 -31.08 35.62 -14.93
CA THR A 49 -32.53 35.65 -15.14
C THR A 49 -33.26 36.20 -13.90
N PRO A 50 -33.99 37.33 -14.00
CA PRO A 50 -34.72 37.86 -12.86
C PRO A 50 -36.04 37.11 -12.66
N ALA A 51 -36.11 36.24 -11.63
CA ALA A 51 -37.37 35.68 -11.16
C ALA A 51 -37.88 36.52 -9.98
N ALA A 52 -38.97 37.27 -10.20
CA ALA A 52 -39.67 37.98 -9.12
C ALA A 52 -40.58 36.99 -8.37
N LEU A 53 -40.39 36.86 -7.06
CA LEU A 53 -41.21 36.01 -6.20
C LEU A 53 -42.09 36.91 -5.33
N PHE A 54 -43.36 37.06 -5.70
CA PHE A 54 -44.36 37.77 -4.91
C PHE A 54 -44.82 36.86 -3.75
N ILE A 55 -44.58 37.29 -2.51
CA ILE A 55 -45.12 36.63 -1.32
C ILE A 55 -46.28 37.49 -0.81
N ASP A 56 -47.50 37.01 -1.03
CA ASP A 56 -48.72 37.62 -0.50
C ASP A 56 -48.94 37.12 0.95
N VAL A 57 -49.18 38.05 1.88
CA VAL A 57 -49.15 37.81 3.35
C VAL A 57 -50.47 37.21 3.89
N MET A 58 -51.28 36.56 3.04
CA MET A 58 -52.59 36.01 3.44
C MET A 58 -52.77 34.52 3.13
N THR A 59 -51.69 33.73 3.18
CA THR A 59 -51.80 32.25 3.19
C THR A 59 -50.70 31.62 4.06
N GLY A 60 -50.63 32.06 5.31
CA GLY A 60 -49.86 31.36 6.34
C GLY A 60 -50.50 30.02 6.63
N TYR A 61 -49.98 28.93 6.06
CA TYR A 61 -49.90 27.57 6.63
C TYR A 61 -49.35 26.52 5.62
N ALA A 62 -49.26 26.83 4.32
CA ALA A 62 -48.86 25.82 3.32
C ALA A 62 -47.38 25.86 2.87
N VAL A 63 -46.58 26.86 3.28
CA VAL A 63 -45.21 27.04 2.76
C VAL A 63 -44.10 26.66 3.76
N ALA A 64 -44.40 26.62 5.06
CA ALA A 64 -43.42 26.25 6.09
C ALA A 64 -42.93 24.79 5.95
N VAL A 65 -43.76 23.90 5.39
CA VAL A 65 -43.41 22.48 5.21
C VAL A 65 -42.53 22.24 3.97
N LYS A 66 -42.58 23.13 2.96
CA LYS A 66 -41.79 22.93 1.72
C LYS A 66 -40.36 23.46 1.79
N LEU A 67 -40.07 24.48 2.61
CA LEU A 67 -38.70 24.96 2.81
C LEU A 67 -37.93 24.17 3.87
N ALA A 68 -38.62 23.58 4.86
CA ALA A 68 -37.98 22.65 5.80
C ALA A 68 -37.57 21.32 5.14
N GLY A 69 -38.29 20.88 4.10
CA GLY A 69 -37.95 19.67 3.33
C GLY A 69 -36.72 19.80 2.43
N LEU A 70 -36.39 21.02 1.98
CA LEU A 70 -35.23 21.29 1.12
C LEU A 70 -33.96 21.64 1.90
N ALA A 71 -34.09 22.13 3.14
CA ALA A 71 -32.94 22.41 4.01
C ALA A 71 -32.42 21.16 4.77
N PHE A 72 -33.21 20.09 4.89
CA PHE A 72 -32.80 18.86 5.61
C PHE A 72 -32.26 17.74 4.71
N ALA A 73 -32.37 17.86 3.38
CA ALA A 73 -31.90 16.82 2.44
C ALA A 73 -30.45 17.00 1.95
N GLY A 74 -29.79 18.11 2.29
CA GLY A 74 -28.43 18.43 1.84
C GLY A 74 -27.30 18.06 2.81
N LEU A 75 -27.63 17.61 4.03
CA LEU A 75 -26.65 17.23 5.04
C LEU A 75 -26.58 15.70 5.08
N LEU A 76 -25.41 15.13 4.77
CA LEU A 76 -25.02 13.70 4.79
C LEU A 76 -24.65 13.05 3.44
N VAL A 77 -24.31 13.80 2.39
CA VAL A 77 -23.38 13.24 1.39
C VAL A 77 -21.97 13.43 1.93
N GLY A 78 -21.52 12.48 2.74
CA GLY A 78 -20.09 12.34 3.01
C GLY A 78 -19.43 12.07 1.66
N ALA A 79 -18.69 13.05 1.13
CA ALA A 79 -17.79 12.78 0.02
C ALA A 79 -16.82 11.71 0.52
N ASP A 80 -16.93 10.51 -0.05
CA ASP A 80 -15.95 9.46 0.14
C ASP A 80 -14.68 9.95 -0.58
N VAL A 81 -13.86 10.71 0.14
CA VAL A 81 -12.59 11.22 -0.39
C VAL A 81 -11.61 10.05 -0.37
N ALA A 82 -11.75 9.17 -1.36
CA ALA A 82 -10.72 8.21 -1.67
C ALA A 82 -9.41 8.98 -1.86
N GLY A 83 -8.36 8.56 -1.14
CA GLY A 83 -7.04 9.20 -1.25
C GLY A 83 -6.49 9.10 -2.68
N PRO A 84 -5.40 9.82 -3.00
CA PRO A 84 -4.71 9.63 -4.28
C PRO A 84 -4.38 8.15 -4.52
N LEU A 85 -4.52 7.70 -5.77
CA LEU A 85 -4.22 6.32 -6.16
C LEU A 85 -2.77 5.97 -5.82
N ALA A 86 -2.57 4.94 -4.99
CA ALA A 86 -1.24 4.44 -4.62
C ALA A 86 -0.85 3.21 -5.47
N GLY A 87 -1.82 2.39 -5.85
CA GLY A 87 -1.58 1.19 -6.64
C GLY A 87 -2.86 0.42 -6.98
N THR A 88 -2.66 -0.81 -7.44
CA THR A 88 -3.75 -1.72 -7.85
C THR A 88 -3.52 -3.12 -7.27
N ALA A 89 -4.61 -3.77 -6.87
CA ALA A 89 -4.59 -5.16 -6.44
C ALA A 89 -4.49 -6.08 -7.67
N VAL A 90 -3.34 -6.71 -7.87
CA VAL A 90 -3.10 -7.59 -9.04
C VAL A 90 -3.52 -9.03 -8.76
N VAL A 91 -3.47 -9.46 -7.50
CA VAL A 91 -3.93 -10.80 -7.09
C VAL A 91 -4.73 -10.70 -5.80
N VAL A 92 -5.91 -11.31 -5.78
CA VAL A 92 -6.72 -11.47 -4.56
C VAL A 92 -7.09 -12.93 -4.41
N ARG A 93 -6.74 -13.53 -3.27
CA ARG A 93 -7.12 -14.89 -2.90
C ARG A 93 -8.13 -14.83 -1.75
N ASN A 94 -9.30 -15.42 -1.96
CA ASN A 94 -10.41 -15.50 -1.01
C ASN A 94 -11.00 -14.14 -0.63
N VAL A 95 -10.75 -13.64 0.58
CA VAL A 95 -11.40 -12.43 1.13
C VAL A 95 -10.35 -11.43 1.57
N ALA A 96 -10.33 -10.29 0.87
CA ALA A 96 -9.59 -9.10 1.23
C ALA A 96 -10.51 -7.87 1.14
N THR A 97 -10.28 -6.89 2.00
CA THR A 97 -11.00 -5.62 2.02
C THR A 97 -10.03 -4.45 2.08
N ALA A 98 -10.40 -3.33 1.49
CA ALA A 98 -9.71 -2.05 1.63
C ALA A 98 -10.69 -1.01 2.16
N ALA A 99 -10.22 -0.08 2.99
CA ALA A 99 -11.00 1.03 3.51
C ALA A 99 -10.11 2.26 3.64
N THR A 100 -10.55 3.43 3.20
CA THR A 100 -9.92 4.72 3.53
C THR A 100 -10.68 5.31 4.73
N PRO A 101 -10.22 5.18 5.98
CA PRO A 101 -11.02 5.63 7.13
C PRO A 101 -11.35 7.13 7.03
N PRO A 102 -12.60 7.55 7.35
CA PRO A 102 -13.65 6.78 8.03
C PRO A 102 -14.57 5.97 7.11
N ALA A 103 -14.28 5.85 5.81
CA ALA A 103 -15.10 5.10 4.87
C ALA A 103 -15.23 3.62 5.25
N ALA A 104 -16.35 3.01 4.85
CA ALA A 104 -16.63 1.60 5.10
C ALA A 104 -15.67 0.70 4.30
N ALA A 105 -15.35 -0.47 4.86
CA ALA A 105 -14.50 -1.43 4.17
C ALA A 105 -15.20 -2.04 2.96
N VAL A 106 -14.57 -1.92 1.80
CA VAL A 106 -15.04 -2.47 0.52
C VAL A 106 -14.26 -3.74 0.20
N ARG A 107 -14.93 -4.73 -0.38
CA ARG A 107 -14.28 -5.96 -0.84
C ARG A 107 -13.32 -5.65 -1.98
N LEU A 108 -12.05 -5.94 -1.77
CA LEU A 108 -11.00 -5.77 -2.76
C LEU A 108 -11.07 -6.91 -3.79
N ARG A 109 -10.95 -6.56 -5.08
CA ARG A 109 -10.94 -7.47 -6.22
C ARG A 109 -9.66 -7.27 -7.03
N VAL A 110 -9.38 -8.20 -7.94
CA VAL A 110 -8.33 -7.99 -8.95
C VAL A 110 -8.67 -6.73 -9.74
N ASP A 111 -7.63 -5.94 -10.06
CA ASP A 111 -7.68 -4.60 -10.66
C ASP A 111 -8.37 -3.53 -9.78
N GLY A 112 -8.68 -3.87 -8.52
CA GLY A 112 -9.19 -2.92 -7.55
C GLY A 112 -8.17 -1.84 -7.22
N ALA A 113 -8.61 -0.58 -7.19
CA ALA A 113 -7.78 0.54 -6.79
C ALA A 113 -7.43 0.45 -5.30
N VAL A 114 -6.19 0.80 -4.99
CA VAL A 114 -5.65 0.94 -3.64
C VAL A 114 -5.18 2.38 -3.51
N HIS A 115 -5.72 3.10 -2.55
CA HIS A 115 -5.46 4.51 -2.34
C HIS A 115 -4.49 4.74 -1.18
N ARG A 116 -3.91 5.94 -1.16
CA ARG A 116 -3.19 6.41 0.02
C ARG A 116 -4.16 6.49 1.21
N HIS A 117 -3.67 6.12 2.40
CA HIS A 117 -4.41 5.96 3.65
C HIS A 117 -5.36 4.76 3.69
N ASP A 118 -5.30 3.86 2.70
CA ASP A 118 -6.06 2.62 2.76
C ASP A 118 -5.53 1.68 3.84
N VAL A 119 -6.48 1.11 4.58
CA VAL A 119 -6.27 -0.04 5.45
C VAL A 119 -6.73 -1.29 4.71
N ILE A 120 -5.78 -2.14 4.35
CA ILE A 120 -6.01 -3.43 3.72
C ILE A 120 -6.06 -4.51 4.79
N ALA A 121 -7.10 -5.33 4.76
CA ALA A 121 -7.25 -6.47 5.66
C ALA A 121 -7.54 -7.76 4.89
N THR A 122 -6.97 -8.87 5.34
CA THR A 122 -7.18 -10.19 4.76
C THR A 122 -7.76 -11.15 5.80
N ALA A 123 -8.71 -11.99 5.38
CA ALA A 123 -9.27 -13.01 6.26
C ALA A 123 -8.36 -14.25 6.38
N ALA A 124 -8.81 -15.25 7.13
CA ALA A 124 -8.16 -16.56 7.18
C ALA A 124 -8.03 -17.17 5.78
N LYS A 125 -6.91 -17.86 5.54
CA LYS A 125 -6.56 -18.48 4.24
C LYS A 125 -6.61 -17.51 3.06
N SER A 126 -6.62 -16.19 3.27
CA SER A 126 -6.69 -15.18 2.22
C SER A 126 -5.30 -14.60 1.97
N ALA A 127 -5.12 -13.95 0.83
CA ALA A 127 -3.90 -13.22 0.51
C ALA A 127 -4.21 -12.16 -0.53
N VAL A 128 -3.43 -11.08 -0.54
CA VAL A 128 -3.52 -10.04 -1.57
C VAL A 128 -2.12 -9.65 -2.04
N GLY A 129 -1.98 -9.37 -3.32
CA GLY A 129 -0.80 -8.79 -3.90
C GLY A 129 -1.16 -7.48 -4.60
N VAL A 130 -0.52 -6.40 -4.18
CA VAL A 130 -0.70 -5.04 -4.68
C VAL A 130 0.55 -4.63 -5.45
N LYS A 131 0.34 -4.06 -6.63
CA LYS A 131 1.37 -3.38 -7.41
C LYS A 131 1.19 -1.88 -7.22
N LEU A 132 2.24 -1.21 -6.78
CA LEU A 132 2.24 0.24 -6.60
C LEU A 132 2.69 0.96 -7.88
N ALA A 133 2.44 2.27 -7.94
CA ALA A 133 2.72 3.07 -9.14
C ALA A 133 4.21 3.10 -9.53
N ASP A 134 5.12 2.94 -8.57
CA ASP A 134 6.58 2.88 -8.76
C ASP A 134 7.08 1.49 -9.24
N GLY A 135 6.16 0.52 -9.36
CA GLY A 135 6.45 -0.87 -9.70
C GLY A 135 6.82 -1.75 -8.50
N THR A 136 6.78 -1.23 -7.28
CA THR A 136 6.93 -2.04 -6.06
C THR A 136 5.81 -3.06 -5.98
N LEU A 137 6.17 -4.29 -5.61
CA LEU A 137 5.23 -5.36 -5.33
C LEU A 137 5.14 -5.59 -3.83
N PHE A 138 3.94 -5.40 -3.29
CA PHE A 138 3.66 -5.64 -1.89
C PHE A 138 2.59 -6.71 -1.75
N SER A 139 2.88 -7.74 -0.98
CA SER A 139 1.96 -8.85 -0.75
C SER A 139 1.72 -9.06 0.73
N ILE A 140 0.50 -9.49 1.02
CA ILE A 140 0.00 -9.68 2.38
C ILE A 140 -0.67 -11.05 2.45
N GLY A 141 -0.27 -11.82 3.45
CA GLY A 141 -0.76 -13.17 3.73
C GLY A 141 -2.12 -13.19 4.42
N ALA A 142 -2.39 -14.30 5.11
CA ALA A 142 -3.65 -14.49 5.84
C ALA A 142 -3.69 -13.70 7.16
N ASN A 143 -4.91 -13.40 7.63
CA ASN A 143 -5.17 -12.75 8.92
C ASN A 143 -4.41 -11.43 9.14
N ALA A 144 -4.12 -10.72 8.07
CA ALA A 144 -3.24 -9.57 8.09
C ALA A 144 -4.01 -8.26 8.09
N ARG A 145 -3.38 -7.22 8.61
CA ARG A 145 -3.87 -5.84 8.55
C ARG A 145 -2.70 -4.91 8.31
N VAL A 146 -2.79 -4.13 7.25
CA VAL A 146 -1.74 -3.21 6.81
C VAL A 146 -2.39 -1.89 6.41
N SER A 147 -1.76 -0.77 6.73
CA SER A 147 -2.12 0.53 6.17
C SER A 147 -1.03 1.09 5.26
N ILE A 148 -1.46 1.79 4.22
CA ILE A 148 -0.57 2.55 3.33
C ILE A 148 -0.65 4.00 3.80
N ASP A 149 0.25 4.39 4.71
CA ASP A 149 0.15 5.68 5.40
C ASP A 149 0.56 6.84 4.49
N ASP A 150 1.59 6.64 3.68
CA ASP A 150 2.10 7.65 2.77
C ASP A 150 2.59 6.97 1.48
N PHE A 151 2.26 7.58 0.35
CA PHE A 151 2.75 7.16 -0.95
C PHE A 151 2.75 8.38 -1.88
N VAL A 152 3.94 8.75 -2.33
CA VAL A 152 4.17 9.83 -3.29
C VAL A 152 5.13 9.29 -4.33
N PHE A 153 4.73 9.33 -5.59
CA PHE A 153 5.56 8.94 -6.71
C PHE A 153 5.54 10.03 -7.78
N ASP A 154 6.73 10.50 -8.16
CA ASP A 154 6.95 11.44 -9.25
C ASP A 154 7.74 10.70 -10.35
N PRO A 155 7.10 10.32 -11.46
CA PRO A 155 7.75 9.60 -12.55
C PRO A 155 8.78 10.46 -13.30
N ASP A 156 8.59 11.78 -13.34
CA ASP A 156 9.48 12.70 -14.05
C ASP A 156 10.80 12.90 -13.30
N ARG A 157 10.73 12.89 -11.96
CA ARG A 157 11.91 13.02 -11.08
C ARG A 157 12.51 11.70 -10.63
N ASN A 158 11.90 10.58 -11.02
CA ASN A 158 12.24 9.24 -10.55
C ASN A 158 12.41 9.20 -9.02
N ALA A 159 11.45 9.79 -8.31
CA ALA A 159 11.45 9.91 -6.86
C ALA A 159 10.19 9.26 -6.30
N SER A 160 10.36 8.39 -5.30
CA SER A 160 9.27 7.68 -4.65
C SER A 160 9.48 7.70 -3.14
N ARG A 161 8.49 8.18 -2.40
CA ARG A 161 8.42 8.04 -0.94
C ARG A 161 7.22 7.21 -0.57
N MET A 162 7.44 6.25 0.32
CA MET A 162 6.39 5.34 0.76
C MET A 162 6.59 4.91 2.21
N THR A 163 5.49 4.91 2.96
CA THR A 163 5.43 4.31 4.29
C THR A 163 4.26 3.34 4.35
N ILE A 164 4.58 2.08 4.60
CA ILE A 164 3.61 1.01 4.84
C ILE A 164 3.67 0.64 6.31
N ASN A 165 2.53 0.59 7.00
CA ASN A 165 2.46 0.18 8.39
C ASN A 165 1.77 -1.19 8.50
N VAL A 166 2.55 -2.20 8.89
CA VAL A 166 2.08 -3.58 9.08
C VAL A 166 1.71 -3.76 10.53
N ILE A 167 0.41 -3.90 10.80
CA ILE A 167 -0.13 -4.08 12.14
C ILE A 167 -0.02 -5.55 12.56
N LYS A 168 -0.34 -6.47 11.66
CA LYS A 168 -0.24 -7.92 11.87
C LYS A 168 -0.26 -8.71 10.56
N GLY A 169 0.16 -9.97 10.64
CA GLY A 169 0.16 -10.95 9.56
C GLY A 169 1.51 -11.06 8.85
N ALA A 170 1.57 -11.97 7.89
CA ALA A 170 2.74 -12.13 7.02
C ALA A 170 2.68 -11.12 5.87
N PHE A 171 3.83 -10.59 5.48
CA PHE A 171 3.96 -9.68 4.35
C PHE A 171 5.26 -9.93 3.61
N ARG A 172 5.26 -9.53 2.35
CA ARG A 172 6.48 -9.50 1.55
C ARG A 172 6.49 -8.29 0.64
N PHE A 173 7.64 -7.64 0.62
CA PHE A 173 7.90 -6.41 -0.09
C PHE A 173 9.05 -6.65 -1.07
N ILE A 174 8.81 -6.34 -2.34
CA ILE A 174 9.81 -6.37 -3.40
C ILE A 174 9.92 -4.96 -3.92
N SER A 175 11.10 -4.36 -3.74
CA SER A 175 11.35 -2.98 -4.18
C SER A 175 11.13 -2.86 -5.69
N GLY A 176 10.46 -1.79 -6.10
CA GLY A 176 10.34 -1.37 -7.49
C GLY A 176 11.64 -0.81 -8.05
N LYS A 177 11.54 0.05 -9.06
CA LYS A 177 12.71 0.66 -9.69
C LYS A 177 13.57 1.40 -8.65
N PRO A 178 14.88 1.19 -8.62
CA PRO A 178 15.75 1.94 -7.73
C PRO A 178 15.69 3.42 -8.10
N THR A 179 15.12 4.24 -7.22
CA THR A 179 15.14 5.69 -7.36
C THR A 179 16.51 6.18 -6.94
N HIS A 180 17.41 6.34 -7.92
CA HIS A 180 18.78 6.84 -7.72
C HIS A 180 18.84 8.20 -7.01
N ALA A 181 17.74 8.96 -7.02
CA ALA A 181 17.68 10.28 -6.42
C ALA A 181 17.85 10.25 -4.89
N TYR A 182 17.32 9.24 -4.18
CA TYR A 182 17.36 9.18 -2.71
C TYR A 182 17.24 7.73 -2.16
N PRO A 183 18.34 7.09 -1.73
CA PRO A 183 18.28 5.79 -1.06
C PRO A 183 17.55 5.93 0.29
N GLY A 184 16.57 5.05 0.58
CA GLY A 184 15.90 4.96 1.88
C GLY A 184 14.52 5.62 2.02
N GLN A 185 13.85 5.99 0.92
CA GLN A 185 12.51 6.60 0.99
C GLN A 185 11.34 5.59 1.09
N ALA A 186 11.61 4.29 1.03
CA ALA A 186 10.64 3.25 1.33
C ALA A 186 10.86 2.72 2.75
N ALA A 187 9.82 2.82 3.58
CA ALA A 187 9.84 2.35 4.96
C ALA A 187 8.67 1.41 5.23
N ILE A 188 8.93 0.34 5.98
CA ILE A 188 7.89 -0.51 6.56
C ILE A 188 7.92 -0.34 8.07
N VAL A 189 6.84 0.16 8.64
CA VAL A 189 6.65 0.28 10.08
C VAL A 189 5.98 -0.99 10.59
N THR A 190 6.49 -1.51 11.71
CA THR A 190 5.95 -2.67 12.42
C THR A 190 5.87 -2.36 13.91
N PRO A 191 5.16 -3.15 14.73
CA PRO A 191 5.16 -2.96 16.18
C PRO A 191 6.55 -3.01 16.82
N ALA A 192 7.50 -3.73 16.23
CA ALA A 192 8.87 -3.82 16.73
C ALA A 192 9.75 -2.62 16.34
N GLY A 193 9.45 -1.93 15.23
CA GLY A 193 10.29 -0.86 14.71
C GLY A 193 10.10 -0.61 13.22
N THR A 194 10.99 0.18 12.64
CA THR A 194 10.93 0.62 11.24
C THR A 194 12.00 -0.04 10.40
N ILE A 195 11.62 -0.59 9.27
CA ILE A 195 12.52 -1.17 8.26
C ILE A 195 12.73 -0.11 7.17
N GLY A 196 13.93 0.46 7.10
CA GLY A 196 14.38 1.27 5.97
C GLY A 196 14.87 0.37 4.84
N ILE A 197 14.36 0.59 3.62
CA ILE A 197 14.59 -0.31 2.48
C ILE A 197 15.53 0.35 1.47
N ARG A 198 16.63 -0.35 1.14
CA ARG A 198 17.58 0.07 0.11
C ARG A 198 17.64 -1.00 -0.99
N GLY A 199 16.63 -0.98 -1.89
CA GLY A 199 16.62 -1.76 -3.13
C GLY A 199 16.71 -3.26 -2.91
N THR A 200 15.76 -3.86 -2.19
CA THR A 200 15.85 -5.23 -1.68
C THR A 200 14.49 -5.94 -1.69
N VAL A 201 14.48 -7.24 -1.37
CA VAL A 201 13.28 -8.00 -1.05
C VAL A 201 13.26 -8.35 0.43
N VAL A 202 12.15 -8.01 1.10
CA VAL A 202 11.95 -8.24 2.53
C VAL A 202 10.73 -9.10 2.72
N THR A 203 10.85 -10.11 3.59
CA THR A 203 9.70 -10.89 4.06
C THR A 203 9.61 -10.72 5.57
N GLY A 204 8.41 -10.52 6.09
CA GLY A 204 8.20 -10.39 7.52
C GLY A 204 6.90 -11.01 7.99
N VAL A 205 6.84 -11.29 9.29
CA VAL A 205 5.67 -11.81 9.99
C VAL A 205 5.50 -11.03 11.27
N VAL A 206 4.31 -10.46 11.47
CA VAL A 206 3.93 -9.75 12.69
C VAL A 206 2.78 -10.49 13.37
N GLY A 207 2.93 -10.79 14.66
CA GLY A 207 1.98 -11.56 15.46
C GLY A 207 2.56 -12.87 16.00
N PRO A 208 1.74 -13.66 16.70
CA PRO A 208 2.22 -14.83 17.45
C PRO A 208 2.85 -15.91 16.57
N GLU A 209 2.52 -15.96 15.28
CA GLU A 209 3.12 -16.87 14.30
C GLU A 209 4.63 -16.62 14.11
N ALA A 210 5.11 -15.39 14.32
CA ALA A 210 6.53 -15.05 14.22
C ALA A 210 7.41 -15.92 15.13
N LEU A 211 6.91 -16.21 16.34
CA LEU A 211 7.60 -17.05 17.32
C LEU A 211 7.73 -18.50 16.84
N SER A 212 6.74 -19.03 16.11
CA SER A 212 6.80 -20.40 15.59
C SER A 212 7.93 -20.59 14.57
N PHE A 213 8.12 -19.59 13.71
CA PHE A 213 9.23 -19.55 12.76
C PHE A 213 10.57 -19.35 13.48
N TYR A 214 10.62 -18.48 14.50
CA TYR A 214 11.83 -18.27 15.29
C TYR A 214 12.26 -19.55 16.04
N ARG A 215 11.33 -20.25 16.68
CA ARG A 215 11.59 -21.55 17.34
C ARG A 215 12.13 -22.62 16.38
N SER A 216 11.73 -22.55 15.11
CA SER A 216 12.24 -23.44 14.07
C SER A 216 13.69 -23.12 13.67
N ALA A 217 14.11 -21.86 13.84
CA ALA A 217 15.48 -21.41 13.56
C ALA A 217 16.40 -21.56 14.77
N ASP A 218 15.91 -21.23 15.97
CA ASP A 218 16.61 -21.37 17.25
C ASP A 218 15.66 -21.96 18.31
N PRO A 219 15.66 -23.29 18.48
CA PRO A 219 14.81 -23.94 19.47
C PRO A 219 15.18 -23.58 20.91
N VAL A 220 16.43 -23.22 21.21
CA VAL A 220 16.88 -22.99 22.58
C VAL A 220 16.39 -21.64 23.06
N LEU A 221 16.67 -20.57 22.30
CA LEU A 221 16.20 -19.24 22.64
C LEU A 221 14.70 -19.09 22.41
N GLY A 222 14.14 -19.74 21.38
CA GLY A 222 12.71 -19.65 21.07
C GLY A 222 11.79 -20.26 22.15
N GLN A 223 12.28 -21.17 22.99
CA GLN A 223 11.50 -21.69 24.12
C GLN A 223 11.46 -20.74 25.32
N GLN A 224 12.35 -19.75 25.36
CA GLN A 224 12.35 -18.71 26.40
C GLN A 224 11.30 -17.62 26.12
N ASP A 225 10.81 -17.54 24.88
CA ASP A 225 9.86 -16.52 24.44
C ASP A 225 8.42 -17.04 24.48
N GLN A 226 7.51 -16.12 24.82
CA GLN A 226 6.06 -16.34 24.84
C GLN A 226 5.41 -15.74 23.59
N PRO A 227 4.28 -16.31 23.10
CA PRO A 227 3.54 -15.73 21.98
C PRO A 227 3.04 -14.31 22.31
N ASP A 228 3.16 -13.39 21.35
CA ASP A 228 2.74 -12.00 21.50
C ASP A 228 2.21 -11.46 20.15
N ASP A 229 1.19 -10.61 20.18
CA ASP A 229 0.57 -10.02 18.98
C ASP A 229 1.48 -9.01 18.27
N SER A 230 2.50 -8.50 18.96
CA SER A 230 3.51 -7.59 18.44
C SER A 230 4.84 -8.26 18.11
N ALA A 231 4.95 -9.58 18.32
CA ALA A 231 6.12 -10.34 17.93
C ALA A 231 6.40 -10.13 16.44
N THR A 232 7.65 -9.84 16.08
CA THR A 232 8.01 -9.47 14.72
C THR A 232 9.23 -10.24 14.27
N LEU A 233 9.10 -10.98 13.17
CA LEU A 233 10.20 -11.63 12.46
C LEU A 233 10.42 -10.93 11.13
N ILE A 234 11.66 -10.57 10.82
CA ILE A 234 12.04 -9.89 9.57
C ILE A 234 13.18 -10.66 8.94
N ILE A 235 13.10 -10.88 7.63
CA ILE A 235 14.08 -11.63 6.85
C ILE A 235 14.44 -10.83 5.61
N LEU A 236 15.73 -10.69 5.37
CA LEU A 236 16.27 -10.20 4.11
C LEU A 236 16.22 -11.33 3.07
N SER A 237 15.28 -11.28 2.14
CA SER A 237 15.05 -12.35 1.15
C SER A 237 15.92 -12.22 -0.10
N ASP A 238 16.35 -11.01 -0.46
CA ASP A 238 17.22 -10.73 -1.61
C ASP A 238 17.86 -9.35 -1.42
N THR A 239 19.14 -9.15 -1.73
CA THR A 239 19.76 -7.82 -1.60
C THR A 239 19.42 -6.87 -2.74
N GLY A 240 18.84 -7.34 -3.85
CA GLY A 240 18.44 -6.54 -5.01
C GLY A 240 19.59 -5.88 -5.77
N GLY A 241 20.82 -6.39 -5.58
CA GLY A 241 22.04 -5.92 -6.25
C GLY A 241 23.13 -5.49 -5.27
N GLU A 242 24.10 -4.75 -5.81
CA GLU A 242 25.26 -4.27 -5.06
C GLU A 242 24.87 -3.19 -4.04
N GLY A 243 25.25 -3.39 -2.77
CA GLY A 243 24.99 -2.44 -1.69
C GLY A 243 23.54 -2.35 -1.22
N GLY A 244 22.66 -3.23 -1.72
CA GLY A 244 21.28 -3.30 -1.27
C GLY A 244 21.10 -4.11 0.02
N GLY A 245 20.02 -3.85 0.72
CA GLY A 245 19.76 -4.39 2.04
C GLY A 245 18.70 -3.59 2.80
N ILE A 246 18.58 -3.87 4.10
CA ILE A 246 17.66 -3.14 4.97
C ILE A 246 18.33 -2.66 6.24
N ASP A 247 17.85 -1.53 6.74
CA ASP A 247 18.23 -0.98 8.02
C ASP A 247 17.04 -1.06 8.95
N PHE A 248 17.13 -1.92 9.96
CA PHE A 248 16.08 -2.03 10.95
C PHE A 248 16.35 -1.08 12.11
N THR A 249 15.44 -0.15 12.37
CA THR A 249 15.55 0.82 13.45
C THR A 249 14.54 0.51 14.55
N ALA A 250 15.02 0.21 15.75
CA ALA A 250 14.20 0.08 16.95
C ALA A 250 14.92 0.64 18.17
N ASN A 251 14.18 1.33 19.04
CA ASN A 251 14.71 1.96 20.26
C ASN A 251 15.97 2.81 19.99
N GLY A 252 16.00 3.56 18.87
CA GLY A 252 17.14 4.38 18.43
C GLY A 252 18.35 3.60 17.91
N THR A 253 18.31 2.27 17.89
CA THR A 253 19.38 1.41 17.39
C THR A 253 19.09 0.99 15.96
N VAL A 254 20.06 1.19 15.06
CA VAL A 254 20.00 0.74 13.67
C VAL A 254 20.75 -0.58 13.54
N THR A 255 20.06 -1.63 13.10
CA THR A 255 20.61 -2.95 12.84
C THR A 255 20.58 -3.22 11.34
N PRO A 256 21.74 -3.21 10.66
CA PRO A 256 21.82 -3.45 9.24
C PRO A 256 21.69 -4.95 8.92
N LEU A 257 20.84 -5.30 7.97
CA LEU A 257 20.82 -6.62 7.34
C LEU A 257 21.36 -6.48 5.92
N ARG A 258 22.35 -7.31 5.59
CA ARG A 258 23.16 -7.19 4.36
C ARG A 258 23.32 -8.51 3.62
N SER A 259 22.95 -9.63 4.24
CA SER A 259 23.10 -10.96 3.63
C SER A 259 21.75 -11.63 3.46
N VAL A 260 21.54 -12.27 2.30
CA VAL A 260 20.32 -13.03 2.03
C VAL A 260 20.13 -14.13 3.08
N GLY A 261 18.92 -14.22 3.64
CA GLY A 261 18.57 -15.13 4.72
C GLY A 261 18.87 -14.59 6.11
N GLN A 262 19.56 -13.45 6.24
CA GLN A 262 19.76 -12.80 7.54
C GLN A 262 18.41 -12.34 8.10
N ALA A 263 18.19 -12.58 9.39
CA ALA A 263 16.93 -12.32 10.05
C ALA A 263 17.09 -11.68 11.42
N LEU A 264 16.05 -10.97 11.84
CA LEU A 264 15.87 -10.42 13.18
C LEU A 264 14.53 -10.85 13.74
N TYR A 265 14.53 -11.19 15.03
CA TYR A 265 13.33 -11.52 15.76
C TYR A 265 13.19 -10.64 17.01
N PHE A 266 12.00 -10.08 17.18
CA PHE A 266 11.60 -9.28 18.33
C PHE A 266 10.45 -10.02 19.02
N PRO A 267 10.65 -10.48 20.28
CA PRO A 267 9.60 -11.18 21.01
C PRO A 267 8.33 -10.35 21.20
N ARG A 268 8.47 -9.04 21.37
CA ARG A 268 7.38 -8.09 21.60
C ARG A 268 7.81 -6.64 21.34
N ARG A 269 6.84 -5.75 21.24
CA ARG A 269 7.04 -4.30 21.11
C ARG A 269 7.93 -3.76 22.23
N GLY A 270 8.96 -3.01 21.85
CA GLY A 270 9.91 -2.38 22.77
C GLY A 270 10.95 -3.31 23.39
N SER A 271 10.84 -4.64 23.22
CA SER A 271 11.90 -5.57 23.65
C SER A 271 13.14 -5.48 22.75
N PRO A 272 14.35 -5.74 23.29
CA PRO A 272 15.53 -5.87 22.45
C PRO A 272 15.38 -7.05 21.48
N PRO A 273 15.99 -6.97 20.28
CA PRO A 273 16.01 -8.11 19.37
C PRO A 273 16.78 -9.28 19.99
N ARG A 274 16.38 -10.49 19.63
CA ARG A 274 17.27 -11.65 19.75
C ARG A 274 18.48 -11.46 18.81
N PRO A 275 19.64 -12.08 19.11
CA PRO A 275 20.80 -11.98 18.24
C PRO A 275 20.46 -12.28 16.77
N PRO A 276 21.00 -11.53 15.79
CA PRO A 276 20.76 -11.81 14.39
C PRO A 276 21.14 -13.24 14.03
N PHE A 277 20.33 -13.88 13.20
CA PHE A 277 20.51 -15.28 12.83
C PHE A 277 20.28 -15.49 11.33
N MET A 278 20.66 -16.66 10.83
CA MET A 278 20.48 -17.03 9.43
C MET A 278 19.31 -18.00 9.29
N VAL A 279 18.40 -17.69 8.38
CA VAL A 279 17.28 -18.55 7.99
C VAL A 279 17.66 -19.35 6.76
N GLY A 280 17.69 -20.68 6.89
CA GLY A 280 17.96 -21.59 5.78
C GLY A 280 16.88 -21.56 4.68
N PRO A 281 17.18 -21.98 3.44
CA PRO A 281 16.27 -21.89 2.29
C PRO A 281 14.90 -22.55 2.50
N ALA A 282 14.87 -23.69 3.21
CA ALA A 282 13.64 -24.42 3.47
C ALA A 282 12.65 -23.62 4.35
N LEU A 283 13.13 -23.09 5.48
CA LEU A 283 12.34 -22.26 6.40
C LEU A 283 11.97 -20.93 5.75
N ARG A 284 12.91 -20.30 5.04
CA ARG A 284 12.63 -19.07 4.28
C ARG A 284 11.49 -19.29 3.27
N GLY A 285 11.54 -20.37 2.50
CA GLY A 285 10.48 -20.71 1.56
C GLY A 285 9.13 -20.99 2.24
N GLN A 286 9.10 -21.52 3.47
CA GLN A 286 7.86 -21.68 4.24
C GLN A 286 7.24 -20.32 4.59
N ILE A 287 8.06 -19.38 5.06
CA ILE A 287 7.61 -18.04 5.46
C ILE A 287 7.13 -17.25 4.23
N GLU A 288 7.90 -17.30 3.14
CA GLU A 288 7.55 -16.63 1.88
C GLU A 288 6.21 -17.12 1.30
N ARG A 289 5.90 -18.42 1.41
CA ARG A 289 4.60 -18.97 1.00
C ARG A 289 3.43 -18.50 1.86
N GLY A 290 3.68 -18.12 3.12
CA GLY A 290 2.66 -17.52 3.99
C GLY A 290 2.38 -16.06 3.64
N ALA A 291 3.40 -15.35 3.13
CA ALA A 291 3.33 -13.94 2.78
C ALA A 291 2.78 -13.67 1.36
N GLU A 292 2.97 -14.59 0.40
CA GLU A 292 2.59 -14.37 -1.00
C GLU A 292 1.34 -15.15 -1.46
N PRO A 293 0.49 -14.53 -2.30
CA PRO A 293 -0.35 -15.29 -3.23
C PRO A 293 0.53 -16.07 -4.22
N ARG A 294 0.14 -17.31 -4.54
CA ARG A 294 0.92 -18.19 -5.45
C ARG A 294 1.27 -17.46 -6.77
N ASN A 295 2.54 -17.52 -7.16
CA ASN A 295 3.10 -16.98 -8.40
C ASN A 295 2.99 -15.45 -8.58
N PHE A 296 2.64 -14.69 -7.54
CA PHE A 296 2.47 -13.23 -7.62
C PHE A 296 3.71 -12.51 -8.17
N SER A 297 4.86 -12.75 -7.54
CA SER A 297 6.11 -12.07 -7.87
C SER A 297 6.72 -12.55 -9.20
N ARG A 298 6.52 -13.82 -9.55
CA ARG A 298 7.00 -14.40 -10.81
C ARG A 298 6.24 -13.86 -12.03
N ASN A 299 4.93 -13.68 -11.90
CA ASN A 299 4.08 -13.25 -13.03
C ASN A 299 4.21 -11.76 -13.35
N GLN A 300 4.79 -10.96 -12.44
CA GLN A 300 4.99 -9.53 -12.64
C GLN A 300 6.42 -9.15 -13.07
N GLY A 301 7.37 -10.08 -12.97
CA GLY A 301 8.75 -9.91 -13.44
C GLY A 301 8.97 -10.26 -14.93
N ALA A 302 7.94 -10.74 -15.63
CA ALA A 302 8.02 -11.00 -17.06
C ALA A 302 7.67 -9.73 -17.85
N PRO A 303 8.51 -9.27 -18.81
CA PRO A 303 8.05 -8.30 -19.79
C PRO A 303 6.81 -8.86 -20.52
N PRO A 304 5.87 -8.02 -20.98
CA PRO A 304 4.76 -8.50 -21.80
C PRO A 304 5.31 -9.34 -22.94
N PRO A 305 4.69 -10.49 -23.28
CA PRO A 305 5.11 -11.26 -24.44
C PRO A 305 5.06 -10.32 -25.63
N VAL A 306 6.22 -10.08 -26.23
CA VAL A 306 6.29 -9.43 -27.54
C VAL A 306 5.52 -10.36 -28.46
N THR A 307 4.31 -9.98 -28.85
CA THR A 307 3.59 -10.65 -29.93
C THR A 307 4.38 -10.43 -31.20
N ALA A 308 5.33 -11.33 -31.45
CA ALA A 308 5.90 -11.50 -32.77
C ALA A 308 4.76 -11.97 -33.70
N PRO A 309 4.55 -11.35 -34.87
CA PRO A 309 3.55 -11.82 -35.83
C PRO A 309 3.84 -13.27 -36.22
N GLY A 310 2.78 -14.08 -36.25
CA GLY A 310 2.86 -15.53 -36.34
C GLY A 310 3.57 -16.07 -37.58
N GLY A 311 4.41 -17.08 -37.35
CA GLY A 311 4.83 -18.05 -38.36
C GLY A 311 4.41 -19.44 -37.89
N GLN A 312 3.30 -19.94 -38.42
CA GLN A 312 2.86 -21.32 -38.26
C GLN A 312 3.92 -22.26 -38.81
N ASN A 313 4.20 -23.38 -38.13
CA ASN A 313 4.51 -24.63 -38.81
C ASN A 313 4.22 -25.83 -37.89
N ASN A 314 3.04 -26.40 -38.13
CA ASN A 314 2.62 -27.75 -37.79
C ASN A 314 3.61 -28.80 -38.31
N ARG A 315 3.92 -29.81 -37.49
CA ARG A 315 3.93 -31.25 -37.85
C ARG A 315 4.50 -32.09 -36.68
N ASN A 316 3.62 -32.78 -35.95
CA ASN A 316 3.71 -34.23 -35.79
C ASN A 316 2.43 -34.80 -35.11
N PRO A 317 1.82 -35.87 -35.64
CA PRO A 317 0.62 -36.50 -35.09
C PRO A 317 0.93 -37.64 -34.09
N PRO A 318 -0.09 -38.21 -33.40
CA PRO A 318 0.04 -38.82 -32.08
C PRO A 318 -0.07 -40.37 -32.02
N GLY A 319 0.34 -40.94 -30.88
CA GLY A 319 0.00 -42.30 -30.41
C GLY A 319 1.24 -43.18 -30.13
N ASN A 320 1.25 -44.17 -29.23
CA ASN A 320 0.33 -44.68 -28.23
C ASN A 320 1.10 -45.78 -27.44
N ASN A 321 0.83 -45.94 -26.14
CA ASN A 321 0.97 -47.13 -25.28
C ASN A 321 2.20 -48.07 -25.32
N GLY A 322 2.84 -48.28 -24.15
CA GLY A 322 3.53 -49.55 -23.81
C GLY A 322 2.54 -50.62 -23.30
N PRO A 323 2.96 -51.71 -22.61
CA PRO A 323 4.30 -52.30 -22.45
C PRO A 323 4.33 -53.84 -22.73
N GLY A 324 5.54 -54.41 -22.88
CA GLY A 324 5.79 -55.86 -22.72
C GLY A 324 6.30 -56.62 -23.95
N GLY A 325 7.28 -57.52 -23.75
CA GLY A 325 7.68 -58.51 -24.76
C GLY A 325 9.13 -58.98 -24.64
N ARG A 326 9.31 -60.19 -24.12
CA ARG A 326 10.57 -60.93 -23.96
C ARG A 326 11.01 -61.61 -25.27
N ASN A 327 12.34 -61.81 -25.36
CA ASN A 327 13.08 -62.91 -26.01
C ASN A 327 13.25 -62.96 -27.54
N GLY A 328 14.51 -63.06 -27.97
CA GLY A 328 14.91 -63.56 -29.30
C GLY A 328 16.33 -63.19 -29.75
N ALA A 329 17.35 -63.91 -29.28
CA ALA A 329 18.63 -64.13 -30.02
C ALA A 329 18.45 -65.42 -30.89
N PRO A 330 19.34 -65.82 -31.85
CA PRO A 330 20.76 -65.43 -32.07
C PRO A 330 21.29 -65.34 -33.54
N GLY A 331 22.54 -64.89 -33.69
CA GLY A 331 23.47 -65.16 -34.82
C GLY A 331 23.43 -64.13 -35.98
N SER A 332 24.53 -63.60 -36.53
CA SER A 332 25.88 -64.16 -36.74
C SER A 332 26.96 -63.04 -36.83
N GLY A 333 28.14 -63.28 -36.25
CA GLY A 333 29.36 -62.46 -36.44
C GLY A 333 30.09 -62.77 -37.76
N PRO A 334 31.35 -62.33 -38.01
CA PRO A 334 32.42 -62.25 -37.00
C PRO A 334 33.39 -61.05 -37.11
N GLY A 335 34.20 -60.86 -36.05
CA GLY A 335 35.63 -60.55 -36.20
C GLY A 335 36.12 -59.25 -35.58
N GLY A 336 36.81 -59.36 -34.42
CA GLY A 336 37.71 -58.32 -33.91
C GLY A 336 37.75 -58.20 -32.38
N GLY A 337 38.35 -59.17 -31.69
CA GLY A 337 38.75 -59.02 -30.28
C GLY A 337 40.15 -58.38 -30.14
N PRO A 338 40.77 -58.43 -28.93
CA PRO A 338 40.45 -57.56 -27.80
C PRO A 338 41.72 -57.07 -27.03
N ALA A 339 41.48 -56.50 -25.84
CA ALA A 339 42.39 -56.29 -24.69
C ALA A 339 42.95 -54.86 -24.54
N GLY A 340 42.88 -54.22 -23.37
CA GLY A 340 42.39 -54.69 -22.08
C GLY A 340 42.51 -53.60 -21.02
N ALA A 341 41.69 -53.72 -19.98
CA ALA A 341 41.92 -53.14 -18.67
C ALA A 341 41.83 -54.27 -17.64
N PRO A 342 42.66 -54.23 -16.60
CA PRO A 342 42.20 -54.73 -15.30
C PRO A 342 42.44 -53.70 -14.16
N PRO A 343 41.49 -53.54 -13.22
CA PRO A 343 41.70 -52.90 -11.91
C PRO A 343 42.07 -53.98 -10.86
N PRO A 344 41.93 -53.75 -9.54
CA PRO A 344 42.46 -52.70 -8.64
C PRO A 344 43.33 -53.33 -7.52
N GLN A 345 44.28 -52.61 -6.89
CA GLN A 345 44.81 -53.04 -5.57
C GLN A 345 45.22 -51.85 -4.69
N SER A 346 44.56 -51.74 -3.53
CA SER A 346 45.03 -51.03 -2.34
C SER A 346 45.84 -51.99 -1.45
N PRO A 347 46.85 -51.49 -0.71
CA PRO A 347 46.82 -51.66 0.75
C PRO A 347 47.30 -50.43 1.57
N ARG A 348 46.94 -50.46 2.86
CA ARG A 348 47.16 -49.48 3.96
C ARG A 348 48.67 -49.35 4.40
N PRO A 349 48.99 -48.87 5.62
CA PRO A 349 49.36 -47.50 6.00
C PRO A 349 50.82 -47.36 6.52
N ARG A 350 51.32 -46.13 6.65
CA ARG A 350 52.12 -45.65 7.79
C ARG A 350 52.25 -44.13 7.71
#